data_AF-A0AAN5AVZ9-F1
#
_entry.id   AF-A0AAN5AVZ9-F1
#
_cell.length_a   1.000
_cell.length_b   1.000
_cell.length_c   1.000
_cell.angle_alpha   90.00
_cell.angle_beta   90.00
_cell.angle_gamma   90.00
#
_symmetry.space_group_name_H-M   'P 1'
#
loop_
_entity.id
_entity.type
_entity.pdbx_description
1 polymer ?
#
loop_
_entity_poly.entity_id
_entity_poly.type
_entity_poly.pdbx_seq_one_letter_code
_entity_poly.pdbx_strand_id
1 'polypeptide(L)'
;MAKIQLLPALLALNVGVVVALVLLTLLFGRVYCSVICPLGVMQDIVSWVSGKRKKKRYRFSYSPEKKWLRYGVLGLFIVAMITGIGSFVALLAPYSSYGRIASNLFAPLYRWGNNLLAYFAERADSYAFYETEVWMKSLPTFIIAVVTFVVLFVLAWRNGRTYCNTICPVGTVLGFLSRFSLFRITIDESKCNGCGLCSRKCKAACINGKEHRVDYSRCVVCMDCIDTCKHGAIKYRLRSSKPEGRTTENTVQKIGSDQIDNARRSFLTATALVAATATLKAQEKKVDGGLAVIADKKIPDRATPIVPPGAQSLRNMATHCTACQLCVSVCPNGVLRPSTKLETLMQPEASYERGHCRPECTKCSEVCPADAILKITAADKSAIQIGHAVWVKENCIPLTDGVDCGNCARHCPAGAIQMVPSDPDMEDSPRIPVVNTERCIGCGACENLCPARPFSAIYVEGHERHRII
;
A
#
# COMPACT_ATOMS: atom_id res chain seq x y z
N MET A 1 -9.89 -7.14 -2.40
CA MET A 1 -10.12 -5.72 -2.74
C MET A 1 -9.01 -5.08 -3.58
N ALA A 2 -7.73 -5.37 -3.32
CA ALA A 2 -6.59 -4.77 -4.04
C ALA A 2 -6.61 -4.96 -5.57
N LYS A 3 -6.99 -6.16 -6.05
CA LYS A 3 -7.10 -6.52 -7.49
C LYS A 3 -8.21 -5.78 -8.25
N ILE A 4 -9.18 -5.19 -7.55
CA ILE A 4 -10.33 -4.47 -8.16
C ILE A 4 -9.95 -3.01 -8.47
N GLN A 5 -8.76 -2.56 -8.09
CA GLN A 5 -8.34 -1.18 -8.29
C GLN A 5 -7.90 -0.99 -9.74
N LEU A 6 -8.27 0.15 -10.35
CA LEU A 6 -8.11 0.36 -11.80
C LEU A 6 -6.67 0.13 -12.29
N LEU A 7 -5.68 0.73 -11.64
CA LEU A 7 -4.29 0.64 -12.11
C LEU A 7 -3.70 -0.78 -11.94
N PRO A 8 -3.82 -1.45 -10.77
CA PRO A 8 -3.43 -2.85 -10.66
C PRO A 8 -4.14 -3.76 -11.68
N ALA A 9 -5.44 -3.58 -11.92
CA ALA A 9 -6.17 -4.36 -12.91
C ALA A 9 -5.66 -4.14 -14.34
N LEU A 10 -5.30 -2.91 -14.71
CA LEU A 10 -4.70 -2.59 -16.00
C LEU A 10 -3.33 -3.26 -16.15
N LEU A 11 -2.47 -3.18 -15.13
CA LEU A 11 -1.13 -3.78 -15.16
C LEU A 11 -1.17 -5.31 -15.13
N ALA A 12 -2.17 -5.90 -14.47
CA ALA A 12 -2.43 -7.33 -14.47
C ALA A 12 -3.16 -7.82 -15.74
N LEU A 13 -3.45 -6.94 -16.71
CA LEU A 13 -4.23 -7.24 -17.92
C LEU A 13 -5.59 -7.88 -17.63
N ASN A 14 -6.20 -7.55 -16.49
CA ASN A 14 -7.51 -8.05 -16.10
C ASN A 14 -8.63 -7.27 -16.79
N VAL A 15 -8.89 -7.63 -18.05
CA VAL A 15 -9.89 -6.97 -18.91
C VAL A 15 -11.28 -6.94 -18.27
N GLY A 16 -11.69 -8.03 -17.60
CA GLY A 16 -12.99 -8.11 -16.95
C GLY A 16 -13.21 -7.03 -15.87
N VAL A 17 -12.22 -6.84 -14.99
CA VAL A 17 -12.29 -5.80 -13.96
C VAL A 17 -12.28 -4.39 -14.58
N VAL A 18 -11.44 -4.15 -15.58
CA VAL A 18 -11.35 -2.84 -16.24
C VAL A 18 -12.67 -2.49 -16.92
N VAL A 19 -13.25 -3.41 -17.69
CA VAL A 19 -14.55 -3.22 -18.34
C VAL A 19 -15.65 -2.97 -17.30
N ALA A 20 -15.69 -3.75 -16.23
CA ALA A 20 -16.66 -3.56 -15.15
C ALA A 20 -16.55 -2.16 -14.51
N LEU A 21 -15.34 -1.66 -14.27
CA LEU A 21 -15.12 -0.31 -13.72
C LEU A 21 -15.51 0.80 -14.71
N VAL A 22 -15.25 0.61 -16.00
CA VAL A 22 -15.66 1.54 -17.06
C VAL A 22 -17.18 1.60 -17.15
N LEU A 23 -17.86 0.44 -17.20
CA LEU A 23 -19.32 0.35 -17.22
C LEU A 23 -19.92 0.96 -15.95
N LEU A 24 -19.37 0.67 -14.77
CA LEU A 24 -19.78 1.29 -13.51
C LEU A 24 -19.69 2.83 -13.59
N THR A 25 -18.62 3.34 -14.21
CA THR A 25 -18.39 4.78 -14.37
C THR A 25 -19.33 5.42 -15.39
N LEU A 26 -19.64 4.73 -16.48
CA LEU A 26 -20.59 5.17 -17.50
C LEU A 26 -22.04 5.08 -17.01
N LEU A 27 -22.36 4.15 -16.11
CA LEU A 27 -23.70 4.06 -15.54
C LEU A 27 -23.89 5.09 -14.43
N PHE A 28 -23.02 5.07 -13.42
CA PHE A 28 -23.24 5.80 -12.17
C PHE A 28 -22.38 7.06 -12.00
N GLY A 29 -21.48 7.35 -12.94
CA GLY A 29 -20.46 8.38 -12.78
C GLY A 29 -19.30 7.90 -11.90
N ARG A 30 -18.54 8.81 -11.30
CA ARG A 30 -17.34 8.46 -10.52
C ARG A 30 -17.60 7.94 -9.10
N VAL A 31 -18.53 6.98 -8.96
CA VAL A 31 -18.79 6.28 -7.69
C VAL A 31 -17.54 5.51 -7.20
N TYR A 32 -16.68 5.06 -8.12
CA TYR A 32 -15.39 4.46 -7.76
C TYR A 32 -14.56 5.35 -6.82
N CYS A 33 -14.50 6.66 -7.09
CA CYS A 33 -13.69 7.59 -6.30
C CYS A 33 -14.25 7.85 -4.90
N SER A 34 -15.55 7.67 -4.68
CA SER A 34 -16.21 7.86 -3.38
C SER A 34 -16.25 6.58 -2.55
N VAL A 35 -16.49 5.41 -3.16
CA VAL A 35 -16.76 4.15 -2.44
C VAL A 35 -15.61 3.15 -2.50
N ILE A 36 -15.00 2.94 -3.67
CA ILE A 36 -14.06 1.82 -3.91
C ILE A 36 -12.61 2.23 -3.69
N CYS A 37 -12.26 3.47 -4.02
CA CYS A 37 -10.89 3.97 -3.91
C CYS A 37 -10.54 4.29 -2.45
N PRO A 38 -9.61 3.57 -1.81
CA PRO A 38 -9.30 3.76 -0.40
C PRO A 38 -8.69 5.13 -0.11
N LEU A 39 -7.91 5.67 -1.06
CA LEU A 39 -7.41 7.04 -0.97
C LEU A 39 -8.55 8.05 -0.94
N GLY A 40 -9.59 7.82 -1.73
CA GLY A 40 -10.76 8.68 -1.76
C GLY A 40 -11.51 8.67 -0.43
N VAL A 41 -11.74 7.48 0.13
CA VAL A 41 -12.36 7.30 1.45
C VAL A 41 -11.54 8.00 2.54
N MET A 42 -10.21 7.86 2.52
CA MET A 42 -9.32 8.56 3.44
C MET A 42 -9.49 10.09 3.37
N GLN A 43 -9.56 10.67 2.16
CA GLN A 43 -9.81 12.10 2.00
C GLN A 43 -11.18 12.54 2.52
N ASP A 44 -12.20 11.70 2.35
CA ASP A 44 -13.53 11.98 2.89
C ASP A 44 -13.55 11.99 4.41
N ILE A 45 -12.88 11.03 5.06
CA ILE A 45 -12.73 10.99 6.51
C ILE A 45 -12.05 12.27 7.00
N VAL A 46 -10.91 12.65 6.41
CA VAL A 46 -10.19 13.88 6.78
C VAL A 46 -11.06 15.12 6.58
N SER A 47 -11.76 15.19 5.44
CA SER A 47 -12.63 16.32 5.12
C SER A 47 -13.84 16.42 6.06
N TRP A 48 -14.41 15.28 6.46
CA TRP A 48 -15.50 15.17 7.43
C TRP A 48 -15.07 15.63 8.82
N VAL A 49 -13.91 15.18 9.31
CA VAL A 49 -13.33 15.63 10.60
C VAL A 49 -13.11 17.14 10.58
N SER A 50 -12.56 17.69 9.50
CA SER A 50 -12.39 19.14 9.34
C SER A 50 -13.73 19.89 9.39
N GLY A 51 -14.78 19.32 8.78
CA GLY A 51 -16.13 19.88 8.73
C GLY A 51 -16.91 19.86 10.06
N LYS A 52 -16.49 19.06 11.05
CA LYS A 52 -17.08 19.08 12.40
C LYS A 52 -16.86 20.39 13.14
N ARG A 53 -15.83 21.17 12.79
CA ARG A 53 -15.60 22.50 13.37
C ARG A 53 -16.67 23.46 12.83
N LYS A 54 -17.47 24.10 13.70
CA LYS A 54 -18.61 24.96 13.31
C LYS A 54 -18.27 25.97 12.21
N LYS A 55 -17.09 26.61 12.27
CA LYS A 55 -16.60 27.58 11.27
C LYS A 55 -16.26 26.97 9.88
N LYS A 56 -16.13 25.65 9.77
CA LYS A 56 -15.67 24.93 8.56
C LYS A 56 -16.73 24.06 7.89
N ARG A 57 -17.98 24.04 8.39
CA ARG A 57 -19.07 23.21 7.86
C ARG A 57 -19.45 23.57 6.41
N TYR A 58 -19.34 24.84 6.03
CA TYR A 58 -19.68 25.39 4.70
C TYR A 58 -18.48 26.11 4.07
N ARG A 59 -17.30 25.47 4.13
CA ARG A 59 -16.04 26.07 3.69
C ARG A 59 -15.78 25.99 2.18
N PHE A 60 -16.54 25.17 1.46
CA PHE A 60 -16.29 24.99 0.03
C PHE A 60 -16.96 26.09 -0.77
N SER A 61 -16.46 26.27 -1.99
CA SER A 61 -17.10 27.08 -3.00
C SER A 61 -16.80 26.43 -4.35
N TYR A 62 -17.62 26.75 -5.35
CA TYR A 62 -17.32 26.38 -6.72
C TYR A 62 -15.93 26.90 -7.11
N SER A 63 -15.12 26.03 -7.71
CA SER A 63 -13.86 26.42 -8.34
C SER A 63 -13.84 25.91 -9.78
N PRO A 64 -13.30 26.67 -10.74
CA PRO A 64 -13.16 26.17 -12.11
C PRO A 64 -12.16 25.01 -12.16
N GLU A 65 -12.33 24.11 -13.14
CA GLU A 65 -11.40 23.01 -13.31
C GLU A 65 -10.03 23.48 -13.83
N LYS A 66 -8.95 23.01 -13.21
CA LYS A 66 -7.57 23.24 -13.67
C LYS A 66 -7.19 22.23 -14.75
N LYS A 67 -7.70 22.43 -15.98
CA LYS A 67 -7.50 21.50 -17.12
C LYS A 67 -6.02 21.22 -17.40
N TRP A 68 -5.18 22.25 -17.41
CA TRP A 68 -3.74 22.13 -17.69
C TRP A 68 -3.05 21.14 -16.75
N LEU A 69 -3.22 21.31 -15.44
CA LEU A 69 -2.61 20.40 -14.45
C LEU A 69 -3.17 18.98 -14.57
N ARG A 70 -4.48 18.86 -14.75
CA ARG A 70 -5.15 17.56 -14.82
C ARG A 70 -4.64 16.73 -16.01
N TYR A 71 -4.67 17.29 -17.22
CA TYR A 71 -4.25 16.58 -18.42
C TYR A 71 -2.71 16.51 -18.54
N GLY A 72 -1.98 17.51 -18.04
CA GLY A 72 -0.52 17.48 -17.99
C GLY A 72 0.01 16.34 -17.10
N VAL A 73 -0.57 16.17 -15.90
CA VAL A 73 -0.20 15.05 -15.01
C VAL A 73 -0.61 13.70 -15.62
N LEU A 74 -1.77 13.61 -16.29
CA LEU A 74 -2.15 12.38 -17.00
C LEU A 74 -1.17 12.05 -18.14
N GLY A 75 -0.79 13.03 -18.95
CA GLY A 75 0.17 12.84 -20.05
C GLY A 75 1.53 12.36 -19.51
N LEU A 76 2.05 13.03 -18.48
CA LEU A 76 3.29 12.63 -17.82
C LEU A 76 3.20 11.22 -17.22
N PHE A 77 2.05 10.86 -16.64
CA PHE A 77 1.81 9.52 -16.10
C PHE A 77 1.82 8.44 -17.20
N ILE A 78 1.21 8.71 -18.37
CA ILE A 78 1.22 7.78 -19.51
C ILE A 78 2.64 7.62 -20.05
N VAL A 79 3.37 8.74 -20.24
CA VAL A 79 4.78 8.70 -20.68
C VAL A 79 5.62 7.88 -19.71
N ALA A 80 5.49 8.11 -18.40
CA ALA A 80 6.23 7.37 -17.37
C ALA A 80 5.90 5.86 -17.37
N MET A 81 4.66 5.47 -17.69
CA MET A 81 4.31 4.05 -17.86
C MET A 81 4.96 3.45 -19.11
N ILE A 82 4.99 4.17 -20.23
CA ILE A 82 5.59 3.70 -21.49
C ILE A 82 7.11 3.58 -21.37
N THR A 83 7.76 4.55 -20.73
CA THR A 83 9.22 4.57 -20.53
C THR A 83 9.69 3.67 -19.38
N GLY A 84 8.78 3.02 -18.65
CA GLY A 84 9.12 2.11 -17.56
C GLY A 84 9.62 2.79 -16.29
N ILE A 85 9.36 4.09 -16.10
CA ILE A 85 9.75 4.84 -14.89
C ILE A 85 8.72 4.55 -13.78
N GLY A 86 8.77 3.32 -13.25
CA GLY A 86 7.85 2.81 -12.24
C GLY A 86 7.81 3.65 -10.96
N SER A 87 8.92 4.27 -10.57
CA SER A 87 9.04 5.15 -9.41
C SER A 87 8.05 6.32 -9.45
N PHE A 88 7.90 6.97 -10.62
CA PHE A 88 7.01 8.12 -10.77
C PHE A 88 5.53 7.69 -10.82
N VAL A 89 5.24 6.61 -11.56
CA VAL A 89 3.90 6.00 -11.64
C VAL A 89 3.42 5.61 -10.24
N ALA A 90 4.29 4.98 -9.45
CA ALA A 90 4.00 4.57 -8.09
C ALA A 90 3.63 5.75 -7.17
N LEU A 91 4.25 6.93 -7.34
CA LEU A 91 3.99 8.13 -6.52
C LEU A 91 2.62 8.76 -6.80
N LEU A 92 2.17 8.75 -8.05
CA LEU A 92 0.90 9.36 -8.45
C LEU A 92 -0.29 8.40 -8.43
N ALA A 93 -0.04 7.10 -8.46
CA ALA A 93 -1.10 6.10 -8.41
C ALA A 93 -1.83 6.14 -7.05
N PRO A 94 -3.14 6.46 -7.00
CA PRO A 94 -3.82 6.71 -5.74
C PRO A 94 -3.84 5.48 -4.82
N TYR A 95 -4.00 4.30 -5.42
CA TYR A 95 -4.00 3.04 -4.67
C TYR A 95 -2.62 2.73 -4.07
N SER A 96 -1.55 2.85 -4.87
CA SER A 96 -0.19 2.58 -4.42
C SER A 96 0.26 3.56 -3.33
N SER A 97 -0.08 4.85 -3.49
CA SER A 97 0.15 5.87 -2.47
C SER A 97 -0.56 5.56 -1.17
N TYR A 98 -1.82 5.13 -1.23
CA TYR A 98 -2.52 4.66 -0.04
C TYR A 98 -1.88 3.40 0.56
N GLY A 99 -1.49 2.41 -0.27
CA GLY A 99 -0.83 1.19 0.18
C GLY A 99 0.48 1.45 0.92
N ARG A 100 1.28 2.42 0.45
CA ARG A 100 2.49 2.89 1.14
C ARG A 100 2.18 3.53 2.49
N ILE A 101 1.19 4.42 2.55
CA ILE A 101 0.76 5.06 3.81
C ILE A 101 0.27 3.98 4.79
N ALA A 102 -0.59 3.07 4.34
CA ALA A 102 -1.11 2.01 5.17
C ALA A 102 0.01 1.09 5.69
N SER A 103 0.95 0.68 4.84
CA SER A 103 2.01 -0.26 5.20
C SER A 103 3.13 0.35 6.04
N ASN A 104 3.48 1.62 5.81
CA ASN A 104 4.63 2.26 6.47
C ASN A 104 4.24 3.20 7.61
N LEU A 105 2.98 3.65 7.68
CA LEU A 105 2.51 4.54 8.74
C LEU A 105 1.47 3.84 9.62
N PHE A 106 0.37 3.37 9.05
CA PHE A 106 -0.73 2.82 9.85
C PHE A 106 -0.44 1.43 10.43
N ALA A 107 0.22 0.54 9.68
CA ALA A 107 0.54 -0.79 10.16
C ALA A 107 1.53 -0.80 11.34
N PRO A 108 2.63 -0.02 11.34
CA PRO A 108 3.49 0.11 12.51
C PRO A 108 2.76 0.70 13.72
N LEU A 109 1.93 1.74 13.53
CA LEU A 109 1.13 2.33 14.61
C LEU A 109 0.14 1.34 15.21
N TYR A 110 -0.51 0.54 14.35
CA TYR A 110 -1.41 -0.53 14.80
C TYR A 110 -0.67 -1.59 15.61
N ARG A 111 0.52 -2.03 15.15
CA ARG A 111 1.34 -3.01 15.89
C ARG A 111 1.85 -2.46 17.23
N TRP A 112 2.24 -1.19 17.29
CA TRP A 112 2.56 -0.53 18.57
C TRP A 112 1.35 -0.51 19.51
N GLY A 113 0.16 -0.21 18.99
CA GLY A 113 -1.09 -0.32 19.74
C GLY A 113 -1.35 -1.75 20.24
N ASN A 114 -1.14 -2.75 19.39
CA ASN A 114 -1.25 -4.16 19.79
C ASN A 114 -0.25 -4.54 20.89
N ASN A 115 1.02 -4.13 20.78
CA ASN A 115 2.02 -4.41 21.80
C ASN A 115 1.71 -3.70 23.12
N LEU A 116 1.16 -2.48 23.07
CA LEU A 116 0.67 -1.79 24.26
C LEU A 116 -0.47 -2.58 24.92
N LEU A 117 -1.41 -3.10 24.13
CA LEU A 117 -2.47 -3.96 24.65
C LEU A 117 -1.93 -5.29 25.18
N ALA A 118 -0.94 -5.91 24.52
CA ALA A 118 -0.25 -7.11 25.00
C ALA A 118 0.42 -6.87 26.36
N TYR A 119 1.13 -5.76 26.51
CA TYR A 119 1.75 -5.37 27.78
C TYR A 119 0.76 -5.24 28.96
N PHE A 120 -0.46 -4.74 28.70
CA PHE A 120 -1.52 -4.67 29.71
C PHE A 120 -2.22 -6.01 29.91
N ALA A 121 -2.42 -6.79 28.86
CA ALA A 121 -3.06 -8.10 28.91
C ALA A 121 -2.19 -9.12 29.68
N GLU A 122 -0.88 -9.13 29.44
CA GLU A 122 0.09 -9.94 30.19
C GLU A 122 0.07 -9.62 31.70
N ARG A 123 -0.14 -8.35 32.08
CA ARG A 123 -0.31 -7.95 33.49
C ARG A 123 -1.63 -8.39 34.11
N ALA A 124 -2.61 -8.72 33.28
CA ALA A 124 -3.91 -9.23 33.68
C ALA A 124 -4.00 -10.76 33.45
N ASP A 125 -2.86 -11.45 33.34
CA ASP A 125 -2.75 -12.89 33.07
C ASP A 125 -3.57 -13.35 31.84
N SER A 126 -3.66 -12.50 30.81
CA SER A 126 -4.40 -12.76 29.58
C SER A 126 -3.49 -12.80 28.35
N TYR A 127 -3.51 -13.93 27.64
CA TYR A 127 -2.75 -14.15 26.40
C TYR A 127 -3.53 -13.80 25.12
N ALA A 128 -4.56 -12.94 25.23
CA ALA A 128 -5.36 -12.54 24.08
C ALA A 128 -4.56 -11.74 23.04
N PHE A 129 -3.44 -11.13 23.43
CA PHE A 129 -2.55 -10.35 22.57
C PHE A 129 -1.10 -10.81 22.75
N TYR A 130 -0.35 -10.89 21.65
CA TYR A 130 1.07 -11.24 21.66
C TYR A 130 1.90 -10.07 21.12
N GLU A 131 3.12 -9.89 21.64
CA GLU A 131 4.02 -8.86 21.15
C GLU A 131 4.48 -9.17 19.71
N THR A 132 4.54 -8.11 18.90
CA THR A 132 4.99 -8.18 17.51
C THR A 132 6.15 -7.24 17.29
N GLU A 133 7.18 -7.70 16.57
CA GLU A 133 8.29 -6.81 16.21
C GLU A 133 7.83 -5.70 15.27
N VAL A 134 8.16 -4.45 15.65
CA VAL A 134 7.90 -3.27 14.82
C VAL A 134 9.21 -2.70 14.36
N TRP A 135 9.47 -2.85 13.06
CA TRP A 135 10.70 -2.41 12.44
C TRP A 135 10.44 -1.61 11.16
N MET A 136 11.25 -0.56 10.97
CA MET A 136 11.24 0.28 9.78
C MET A 136 12.08 -0.37 8.67
N LYS A 137 11.42 -0.80 7.60
CA LYS A 137 12.05 -1.57 6.51
C LYS A 137 12.93 -0.73 5.58
N SER A 138 12.61 0.55 5.39
CA SER A 138 13.34 1.49 4.54
C SER A 138 13.01 2.93 4.94
N LEU A 139 14.03 3.68 5.35
CA LEU A 139 13.88 5.08 5.75
C LEU A 139 13.37 5.98 4.58
N PRO A 140 13.90 5.88 3.35
CA PRO A 140 13.37 6.67 2.22
C PRO A 140 11.89 6.41 1.96
N THR A 141 11.46 5.14 2.00
CA THR A 141 10.05 4.77 1.77
C THR A 141 9.14 5.32 2.86
N PHE A 142 9.60 5.30 4.12
CA PHE A 142 8.88 5.91 5.23
C PHE A 142 8.72 7.42 5.06
N ILE A 143 9.80 8.14 4.72
CA ILE A 143 9.77 9.59 4.47
C ILE A 143 8.78 9.91 3.34
N ILE A 144 8.85 9.19 2.22
CA ILE A 144 7.91 9.37 1.09
C ILE A 144 6.47 9.15 1.54
N ALA A 145 6.19 8.11 2.34
CA ALA A 145 4.86 7.83 2.85
C ALA A 145 4.35 8.95 3.76
N VAL A 146 5.18 9.47 4.68
CA VAL A 146 4.84 10.58 5.57
C VAL A 146 4.57 11.86 4.78
N VAL A 147 5.46 12.25 3.87
CA VAL A 147 5.28 13.44 3.03
C VAL A 147 4.01 13.34 2.20
N THR A 148 3.78 12.18 1.56
CA THR A 148 2.55 11.94 0.78
C THR A 148 1.31 12.05 1.66
N PHE A 149 1.33 11.45 2.86
CA PHE A 149 0.22 11.54 3.81
C PHE A 149 -0.06 12.99 4.23
N VAL A 150 0.96 13.75 4.61
CA VAL A 150 0.82 15.15 5.06
C VAL A 150 0.26 16.02 3.93
N VAL A 151 0.80 15.91 2.72
CA VAL A 151 0.29 16.67 1.56
C VAL A 151 -1.18 16.35 1.29
N LEU A 152 -1.55 15.07 1.24
CA LEU A 152 -2.93 14.65 1.00
C LEU A 152 -3.87 15.04 2.13
N PHE A 153 -3.40 14.97 3.38
CA PHE A 153 -4.14 15.40 4.55
C PHE A 153 -4.43 16.91 4.48
N VAL A 154 -3.43 17.75 4.21
CA VAL A 154 -3.60 19.20 4.10
C VAL A 154 -4.54 19.57 2.95
N LEU A 155 -4.38 18.95 1.77
CA LEU A 155 -5.26 19.17 0.63
C LEU A 155 -6.71 18.79 0.95
N ALA A 156 -6.94 17.63 1.57
CA ALA A 156 -8.29 17.20 1.95
C ALA A 156 -8.90 18.07 3.05
N TRP A 157 -8.08 18.44 4.04
CA TRP A 157 -8.48 19.29 5.16
C TRP A 157 -8.90 20.70 4.73
N ARG A 158 -8.26 21.26 3.69
CA ARG A 158 -8.55 22.61 3.16
C ARG A 158 -9.62 22.60 2.07
N ASN A 159 -9.52 21.70 1.10
CA ASN A 159 -10.30 21.75 -0.15
C ASN A 159 -10.99 20.42 -0.53
N GLY A 160 -10.99 19.40 0.35
CA GLY A 160 -11.79 18.20 0.20
C GLY A 160 -11.19 17.20 -0.80
N ARG A 161 -11.63 17.22 -2.06
CA ARG A 161 -11.22 16.26 -3.10
C ARG A 161 -10.24 16.82 -4.12
N THR A 162 -9.40 17.79 -3.74
CA THR A 162 -8.46 18.44 -4.68
C THR A 162 -7.56 17.44 -5.40
N TYR A 163 -6.92 16.51 -4.69
CA TYR A 163 -6.04 15.52 -5.32
C TYR A 163 -6.77 14.69 -6.39
N CYS A 164 -7.93 14.11 -6.06
CA CYS A 164 -8.74 13.35 -7.02
C CYS A 164 -9.18 14.17 -8.23
N ASN A 165 -9.41 15.47 -8.06
CA ASN A 165 -9.95 16.35 -9.10
C ASN A 165 -8.87 17.05 -9.94
N THR A 166 -7.63 17.17 -9.48
CA THR A 166 -6.60 17.97 -10.17
C THR A 166 -5.29 17.24 -10.44
N ILE A 167 -4.93 16.23 -9.66
CA ILE A 167 -3.62 15.55 -9.75
C ILE A 167 -3.77 14.08 -10.11
N CYS A 168 -4.79 13.39 -9.60
CA CYS A 168 -4.93 11.96 -9.76
C CYS A 168 -5.16 11.55 -11.24
N PRO A 169 -4.27 10.74 -11.84
CA PRO A 169 -4.43 10.31 -13.24
C PRO A 169 -5.66 9.40 -13.40
N VAL A 170 -5.89 8.49 -12.45
CA VAL A 170 -7.10 7.63 -12.41
C VAL A 170 -8.37 8.47 -12.32
N GLY A 171 -8.39 9.50 -11.47
CA GLY A 171 -9.54 10.41 -11.33
C GLY A 171 -9.81 11.23 -12.59
N THR A 172 -8.77 11.50 -13.38
CA THR A 172 -8.85 12.18 -14.68
C THR A 172 -9.48 11.28 -15.74
N VAL A 173 -8.99 10.05 -15.88
CA VAL A 173 -9.55 9.06 -16.82
C VAL A 173 -11.01 8.80 -16.51
N LEU A 174 -11.34 8.47 -15.25
CA LEU A 174 -12.72 8.24 -14.86
C LEU A 174 -13.58 9.52 -14.94
N GLY A 175 -12.95 10.69 -14.81
CA GLY A 175 -13.62 11.99 -14.92
C GLY A 175 -13.98 12.38 -16.34
N PHE A 176 -13.20 11.92 -17.30
CA PHE A 176 -13.52 12.01 -18.71
C PHE A 176 -14.72 11.12 -19.04
N LEU A 177 -14.70 9.86 -18.59
CA LEU A 177 -15.80 8.90 -18.79
C LEU A 177 -17.10 9.35 -18.11
N SER A 178 -17.03 9.92 -16.89
CA SER A 178 -18.21 10.33 -16.14
C SER A 178 -18.98 11.49 -16.77
N ARG A 179 -18.43 12.20 -17.77
CA ARG A 179 -19.17 13.20 -18.56
C ARG A 179 -20.32 12.57 -19.35
N PHE A 180 -20.18 11.30 -19.70
CA PHE A 180 -21.16 10.52 -20.44
C PHE A 180 -22.04 9.68 -19.53
N SER A 181 -21.95 9.87 -18.21
CA SER A 181 -22.70 9.04 -17.26
C SER A 181 -24.21 9.09 -17.45
N LEU A 182 -24.84 7.93 -17.36
CA LEU A 182 -26.28 7.75 -17.55
C LEU A 182 -27.06 8.32 -16.36
N PHE A 183 -26.65 8.01 -15.13
CA PHE A 183 -27.24 8.57 -13.92
C PHE A 183 -26.40 9.76 -13.42
N ARG A 184 -27.07 10.90 -13.20
CA ARG A 184 -26.39 12.15 -12.83
C ARG A 184 -27.20 13.00 -11.87
N ILE A 185 -26.48 13.77 -11.07
CA ILE A 185 -27.06 14.73 -10.13
C ILE A 185 -27.60 15.92 -10.93
N THR A 186 -28.91 16.13 -10.89
CA THR A 186 -29.59 17.24 -11.57
C THR A 186 -30.22 18.19 -10.55
N ILE A 187 -30.18 19.49 -10.86
CA ILE A 187 -30.83 20.53 -10.07
C ILE A 187 -32.15 20.89 -10.79
N ASP A 188 -33.25 20.82 -10.06
CA ASP A 188 -34.58 21.25 -10.50
C ASP A 188 -34.72 22.75 -10.23
N GLU A 189 -34.65 23.55 -11.30
CA GLU A 189 -34.72 25.01 -11.23
C GLU A 189 -36.05 25.50 -10.66
N SER A 190 -37.14 24.74 -10.82
CA SER A 190 -38.45 25.12 -10.29
C SER A 190 -38.54 25.08 -8.76
N LYS A 191 -37.70 24.24 -8.14
CA LYS A 191 -37.65 24.06 -6.67
C LYS A 191 -36.46 24.76 -6.02
N CYS A 192 -35.48 25.17 -6.82
CA CYS A 192 -34.26 25.78 -6.33
C CYS A 192 -34.47 27.28 -6.04
N ASN A 193 -34.19 27.70 -4.81
CA ASN A 193 -34.21 29.12 -4.43
C ASN A 193 -32.81 29.78 -4.43
N GLY A 194 -31.80 29.14 -5.00
CA GLY A 194 -30.45 29.71 -5.09
C GLY A 194 -29.68 29.84 -3.77
N CYS A 195 -30.08 29.16 -2.67
CA CYS A 195 -29.43 29.32 -1.35
C CYS A 195 -27.93 28.97 -1.29
N GLY A 196 -27.38 28.25 -2.29
CA GLY A 196 -25.96 27.94 -2.41
C GLY A 196 -25.39 26.92 -1.41
N LEU A 197 -26.21 26.37 -0.50
CA LEU A 197 -25.76 25.40 0.51
C LEU A 197 -25.14 24.14 -0.10
N CYS A 198 -25.69 23.65 -1.22
CA CYS A 198 -25.14 22.51 -1.94
C CYS A 198 -23.73 22.78 -2.48
N SER A 199 -23.46 23.99 -2.99
CA SER A 199 -22.12 24.41 -3.43
C SER A 199 -21.16 24.48 -2.26
N ARG A 200 -21.60 25.04 -1.13
CA ARG A 200 -20.75 25.21 0.06
C ARG A 200 -20.43 23.93 0.83
N LYS A 201 -21.23 22.88 0.66
CA LYS A 201 -21.00 21.55 1.22
C LYS A 201 -20.34 20.58 0.22
N CYS A 202 -20.24 20.94 -1.06
CA CYS A 202 -19.65 20.09 -2.09
C CYS A 202 -18.12 19.98 -1.92
N LYS A 203 -17.66 18.87 -1.35
CA LYS A 203 -16.22 18.54 -1.20
C LYS A 203 -15.44 18.42 -2.52
N ALA A 204 -16.14 18.26 -3.63
CA ALA A 204 -15.56 18.25 -4.98
C ALA A 204 -15.53 19.63 -5.65
N ALA A 205 -16.11 20.66 -5.03
CA ALA A 205 -16.20 22.03 -5.56
C ALA A 205 -16.76 22.11 -6.99
N CYS A 206 -17.67 21.21 -7.35
CA CYS A 206 -18.14 21.01 -8.73
C CYS A 206 -19.55 21.56 -9.02
N ILE A 207 -20.23 22.12 -8.02
CA ILE A 207 -21.59 22.67 -8.17
C ILE A 207 -21.52 24.19 -8.26
N ASN A 208 -21.87 24.75 -9.41
CA ASN A 208 -22.11 26.18 -9.57
C ASN A 208 -23.56 26.48 -9.23
N GLY A 209 -23.81 26.96 -8.01
CA GLY A 209 -25.16 27.26 -7.52
C GLY A 209 -25.82 28.45 -8.22
N LYS A 210 -25.06 29.36 -8.84
CA LYS A 210 -25.62 30.52 -9.56
C LYS A 210 -26.20 30.13 -10.91
N GLU A 211 -25.51 29.23 -11.62
CA GLU A 211 -25.89 28.76 -12.96
C GLU A 211 -26.71 27.47 -12.93
N HIS A 212 -27.03 26.93 -11.74
CA HIS A 212 -27.70 25.63 -11.59
C HIS A 212 -26.98 24.47 -12.31
N ARG A 213 -25.64 24.57 -12.45
CA ARG A 213 -24.82 23.61 -13.20
C ARG A 213 -23.95 22.76 -12.30
N VAL A 214 -23.85 21.48 -12.63
CA VAL A 214 -22.96 20.51 -11.98
C VAL A 214 -21.91 20.06 -12.99
N ASP A 215 -20.64 20.22 -12.64
CA ASP A 215 -19.53 19.69 -13.42
C ASP A 215 -19.37 18.18 -13.14
N TYR A 216 -19.96 17.37 -14.01
CA TYR A 216 -19.88 15.90 -13.96
C TYR A 216 -18.45 15.36 -14.12
N SER A 217 -17.56 16.16 -14.71
CA SER A 217 -16.14 15.85 -14.84
C SER A 217 -15.32 16.18 -13.59
N ARG A 218 -15.95 16.68 -12.51
CA ARG A 218 -15.42 16.62 -11.12
C ARG A 218 -16.31 15.95 -10.07
N CYS A 219 -17.59 15.75 -10.35
CA CYS A 219 -18.50 15.09 -9.43
C CYS A 219 -18.01 13.66 -9.12
N VAL A 220 -17.84 13.36 -7.82
CA VAL A 220 -17.50 12.02 -7.29
C VAL A 220 -18.74 11.27 -6.78
N VAL A 221 -19.94 11.80 -7.05
CA VAL A 221 -21.23 11.14 -6.75
C VAL A 221 -21.31 10.69 -5.28
N CYS A 222 -20.96 11.61 -4.36
CA CYS A 222 -21.00 11.36 -2.92
C CYS A 222 -22.37 11.59 -2.27
N MET A 223 -23.33 12.12 -3.03
CA MET A 223 -24.69 12.44 -2.61
C MET A 223 -24.85 13.46 -1.45
N ASP A 224 -23.75 13.98 -0.89
CA ASP A 224 -23.79 15.00 0.18
C ASP A 224 -24.69 16.22 -0.12
N CYS A 225 -24.85 16.58 -1.40
CA CYS A 225 -25.69 17.70 -1.82
C CYS A 225 -27.20 17.41 -1.74
N ILE A 226 -27.62 16.15 -1.95
CA ILE A 226 -29.02 15.72 -1.86
C ILE A 226 -29.49 15.91 -0.42
N ASP A 227 -28.74 15.36 0.54
CA ASP A 227 -29.04 15.46 1.98
C ASP A 227 -29.02 16.91 2.52
N THR A 228 -28.34 17.81 1.81
CA THR A 228 -28.22 19.21 2.24
C THR A 228 -29.36 20.08 1.72
N CYS A 229 -30.02 19.66 0.63
CA CYS A 229 -31.05 20.46 -0.02
C CYS A 229 -32.37 20.35 0.75
N LYS A 230 -32.74 21.40 1.48
CA LYS A 230 -34.02 21.46 2.21
C LYS A 230 -35.25 21.58 1.31
N HIS A 231 -35.07 21.94 0.03
CA HIS A 231 -36.15 22.15 -0.94
C HIS A 231 -36.39 20.95 -1.86
N GLY A 232 -35.64 19.85 -1.70
CA GLY A 232 -35.75 18.67 -2.57
C GLY A 232 -35.46 18.96 -4.05
N ALA A 233 -34.70 20.03 -4.33
CA ALA A 233 -34.36 20.48 -5.68
C ALA A 233 -33.24 19.65 -6.33
N ILE A 234 -32.50 18.83 -5.57
CA ILE A 234 -31.38 18.04 -6.09
C ILE A 234 -31.79 16.57 -6.13
N LYS A 235 -31.72 15.96 -7.32
CA LYS A 235 -32.07 14.54 -7.54
C LYS A 235 -30.99 13.82 -8.32
N TYR A 236 -30.78 12.53 -8.02
CA TYR A 236 -29.99 11.63 -8.84
C TYR A 236 -30.93 10.88 -9.79
N ARG A 237 -30.86 11.17 -11.09
CA ARG A 237 -31.79 10.64 -12.09
C ARG A 237 -31.09 10.26 -13.39
N LEU A 238 -31.78 9.46 -14.19
CA LEU A 238 -31.37 9.14 -15.56
C LEU A 238 -31.23 10.44 -16.37
N ARG A 239 -30.22 10.48 -17.24
CA ARG A 239 -30.01 11.54 -18.22
C ARG A 239 -31.19 11.56 -19.20
N SER A 240 -32.16 12.42 -18.93
CA SER A 240 -33.19 12.77 -19.93
C SER A 240 -32.64 13.80 -20.92
N SER A 241 -33.01 13.65 -22.19
CA SER A 241 -32.62 14.52 -23.30
C SER A 241 -33.60 15.68 -23.57
N LYS A 242 -34.68 15.84 -22.79
CA LYS A 242 -35.61 16.98 -22.91
C LYS A 242 -35.99 17.59 -21.56
N PRO A 243 -36.20 18.93 -21.49
CA PRO A 243 -36.87 19.57 -20.38
C PRO A 243 -38.37 19.39 -20.58
N GLU A 244 -39.02 18.60 -19.72
CA GLU A 244 -40.47 18.56 -19.67
C GLU A 244 -40.93 18.94 -18.28
N GLY A 245 -41.72 20.00 -18.25
CA GLY A 245 -42.42 20.49 -17.08
C GLY A 245 -43.73 19.74 -16.85
N ARG A 246 -44.17 19.79 -15.59
CA ARG A 246 -45.52 19.51 -15.05
C ARG A 246 -46.08 18.10 -15.34
N THR A 247 -46.79 17.40 -14.47
CA THR A 247 -47.23 17.51 -13.08
C THR A 247 -47.81 16.13 -12.76
N THR A 248 -47.64 15.63 -11.55
CA THR A 248 -48.76 14.98 -10.83
C THR A 248 -48.45 14.96 -9.35
N GLU A 249 -49.41 15.46 -8.60
CA GLU A 249 -49.54 15.34 -7.16
C GLU A 249 -49.68 13.86 -6.78
N ASN A 250 -49.06 13.44 -5.67
CA ASN A 250 -49.83 13.01 -4.51
C ASN A 250 -48.96 12.68 -3.29
N THR A 251 -49.41 13.26 -2.18
CA THR A 251 -49.35 12.80 -0.79
C THR A 251 -48.00 12.61 -0.10
N VAL A 252 -47.53 13.72 0.51
CA VAL A 252 -46.60 13.69 1.63
C VAL A 252 -47.39 13.48 2.92
N GLN A 253 -47.20 12.34 3.58
CA GLN A 253 -47.49 12.24 5.02
C GLN A 253 -46.40 12.99 5.79
N LYS A 254 -46.82 14.02 6.53
CA LYS A 254 -46.03 14.71 7.55
C LYS A 254 -45.78 13.74 8.72
N ILE A 255 -44.53 13.55 9.11
CA ILE A 255 -44.20 13.16 10.48
C ILE A 255 -43.44 14.34 11.10
N GLY A 256 -44.08 14.91 12.13
CA GLY A 256 -43.60 16.05 12.87
C GLY A 256 -42.43 15.68 13.77
N SER A 257 -41.50 16.63 13.85
CA SER A 257 -40.48 16.71 14.86
C SER A 257 -41.11 17.13 16.17
N ASP A 258 -41.16 16.22 17.14
CA ASP A 258 -41.01 16.56 18.54
C ASP A 258 -40.23 15.43 19.23
N GLN A 259 -39.35 15.84 20.14
CA GLN A 259 -38.41 15.04 20.93
C GLN A 259 -37.02 14.81 20.32
N ILE A 260 -36.27 15.92 20.28
CA ILE A 260 -34.83 15.88 20.55
C ILE A 260 -34.68 15.93 22.08
N ASP A 261 -33.90 14.98 22.61
CA ASP A 261 -33.16 14.98 23.89
C ASP A 261 -33.53 13.86 24.86
N ASN A 262 -32.81 12.72 24.74
CA ASN A 262 -32.11 12.01 25.83
C ASN A 262 -31.73 10.58 25.39
N ALA A 263 -30.54 10.41 24.82
CA ALA A 263 -29.80 9.14 24.78
C ALA A 263 -28.39 9.29 24.16
N ARG A 264 -27.72 10.45 24.36
CA ARG A 264 -26.35 10.70 23.84
C ARG A 264 -25.42 11.37 24.86
N ARG A 265 -25.79 11.31 26.13
CA ARG A 265 -24.94 11.68 27.27
C ARG A 265 -24.94 10.50 28.21
N SER A 266 -23.91 9.66 28.09
CA SER A 266 -23.36 8.71 29.07
C SER A 266 -22.66 7.56 28.33
N PHE A 267 -21.53 7.85 27.67
CA PHE A 267 -20.56 6.79 27.33
C PHE A 267 -19.13 7.26 27.02
N LEU A 268 -18.79 8.55 27.08
CA LEU A 268 -17.43 9.00 26.74
C LEU A 268 -16.89 10.08 27.70
N THR A 269 -16.93 9.76 28.99
CA THR A 269 -16.18 10.48 30.02
C THR A 269 -15.46 9.47 30.91
N ALA A 270 -14.45 8.80 30.35
CA ALA A 270 -13.45 8.04 31.10
C ALA A 270 -12.26 7.69 30.22
N THR A 271 -11.44 8.67 29.83
CA THR A 271 -9.99 8.50 29.55
C THR A 271 -9.41 9.83 29.10
N ALA A 272 -9.12 10.70 30.07
CA ALA A 272 -8.32 11.90 29.85
C ALA A 272 -7.66 12.28 31.17
N LEU A 273 -6.77 11.43 31.69
CA LEU A 273 -5.83 11.74 32.78
C LEU A 273 -4.89 10.55 33.08
N VAL A 274 -4.04 10.17 32.11
CA VAL A 274 -2.69 9.59 32.39
C VAL A 274 -1.81 9.93 31.19
N ALA A 275 -1.30 11.16 31.16
CA ALA A 275 -0.27 11.59 30.21
C ALA A 275 0.73 12.47 30.95
N ALA A 276 1.32 11.92 31.99
CA ALA A 276 2.53 12.41 32.62
C ALA A 276 3.14 11.23 33.38
N THR A 277 4.46 11.08 33.27
CA THR A 277 5.33 10.08 33.92
C THR A 277 5.40 8.66 33.32
N ALA A 278 6.13 8.54 32.21
CA ALA A 278 7.04 7.41 32.00
C ALA A 278 8.19 7.88 31.09
N THR A 279 9.13 8.58 31.71
CA THR A 279 10.47 8.82 31.18
C THR A 279 11.20 7.50 30.98
N LEU A 280 11.93 7.41 29.87
CA LEU A 280 13.25 6.79 29.74
C LEU A 280 13.42 5.39 30.40
N LYS A 281 13.19 4.34 29.60
CA LYS A 281 14.06 3.15 29.43
C LYS A 281 13.23 2.04 28.77
N ALA A 282 13.17 2.07 27.46
CA ALA A 282 12.84 0.90 26.64
C ALA A 282 13.94 0.76 25.58
N GLN A 283 15.17 0.66 26.04
CA GLN A 283 16.25 0.06 25.28
C GLN A 283 16.54 -1.30 25.92
N GLU A 284 16.48 -2.31 25.05
CA GLU A 284 17.15 -3.60 25.18
C GLU A 284 16.70 -4.50 26.33
N LYS A 285 15.74 -5.37 26.01
CA LYS A 285 15.76 -6.74 26.55
C LYS A 285 16.31 -7.66 25.46
N LYS A 286 17.62 -7.53 25.18
CA LYS A 286 18.38 -8.67 24.68
C LYS A 286 18.72 -9.50 25.91
N VAL A 287 18.21 -10.71 25.94
CA VAL A 287 18.64 -11.70 26.92
C VAL A 287 19.97 -12.23 26.41
N ASP A 288 21.05 -11.48 26.66
CA ASP A 288 22.39 -11.96 26.36
C ASP A 288 22.83 -12.79 27.57
N GLY A 289 22.59 -14.11 27.47
CA GLY A 289 23.54 -15.05 28.05
C GLY A 289 24.92 -14.61 27.54
N GLY A 290 25.83 -14.28 28.44
CA GLY A 290 27.02 -13.52 28.10
C GLY A 290 27.78 -14.12 26.92
N LEU A 291 28.20 -13.30 25.96
CA LEU A 291 29.26 -13.51 24.96
C LEU A 291 29.30 -12.29 24.02
N ALA A 292 30.52 -11.80 23.75
CA ALA A 292 31.00 -10.81 22.76
C ALA A 292 30.00 -9.89 22.02
N VAL A 293 30.39 -8.61 21.84
CA VAL A 293 29.70 -7.66 20.94
C VAL A 293 29.64 -8.24 19.52
N ILE A 294 28.51 -8.84 19.14
CA ILE A 294 28.32 -9.41 17.79
C ILE A 294 28.16 -8.24 16.81
N ALA A 295 29.14 -8.07 15.91
CA ALA A 295 29.04 -7.11 14.82
C ALA A 295 27.81 -7.42 13.94
N ASP A 296 27.09 -6.38 13.53
CA ASP A 296 25.95 -6.52 12.63
C ASP A 296 26.38 -7.01 11.24
N LYS A 297 25.54 -7.85 10.61
CA LYS A 297 25.76 -8.26 9.22
C LYS A 297 25.61 -7.08 8.27
N LYS A 298 26.57 -6.93 7.36
CA LYS A 298 26.49 -6.00 6.23
C LYS A 298 25.89 -6.70 5.01
N ILE A 299 25.14 -5.93 4.23
CA ILE A 299 24.57 -6.38 2.95
C ILE A 299 25.73 -6.54 1.95
N PRO A 300 25.91 -7.71 1.31
CA PRO A 300 26.90 -7.87 0.25
C PRO A 300 26.51 -7.05 -0.98
N ASP A 301 27.51 -6.61 -1.74
CA ASP A 301 27.25 -6.02 -3.06
C ASP A 301 26.85 -7.13 -4.02
N ARG A 302 25.70 -6.96 -4.70
CA ARG A 302 25.12 -7.96 -5.61
C ARG A 302 25.04 -7.34 -6.99
N ALA A 303 25.52 -8.07 -8.00
CA ALA A 303 25.38 -7.61 -9.38
C ALA A 303 23.91 -7.56 -9.80
N THR A 304 23.14 -8.54 -9.34
CA THR A 304 21.74 -8.79 -9.67
C THR A 304 20.91 -8.75 -8.40
N PRO A 305 19.95 -7.80 -8.26
CA PRO A 305 19.04 -7.80 -7.13
C PRO A 305 18.16 -9.04 -7.14
N ILE A 306 17.73 -9.48 -5.95
CA ILE A 306 16.88 -10.67 -5.83
C ILE A 306 15.43 -10.21 -5.69
N VAL A 307 14.55 -10.70 -6.54
CA VAL A 307 13.11 -10.42 -6.48
C VAL A 307 12.33 -11.63 -5.98
N PRO A 308 11.15 -11.44 -5.36
CA PRO A 308 10.39 -12.55 -4.77
C PRO A 308 10.02 -13.66 -5.78
N PRO A 309 9.95 -14.94 -5.36
CA PRO A 309 9.43 -16.02 -6.19
C PRO A 309 8.04 -15.69 -6.75
N GLY A 310 7.77 -16.08 -7.99
CA GLY A 310 6.58 -15.68 -8.75
C GLY A 310 6.74 -14.37 -9.52
N ALA A 311 7.82 -13.61 -9.33
CA ALA A 311 8.10 -12.41 -10.14
C ALA A 311 8.49 -12.69 -11.59
N GLN A 312 8.86 -13.93 -11.91
CA GLN A 312 9.38 -14.43 -13.20
C GLN A 312 10.71 -13.82 -13.66
N SER A 313 10.88 -12.50 -13.60
CA SER A 313 12.11 -11.81 -13.99
C SER A 313 12.19 -10.43 -13.34
N LEU A 314 13.40 -9.86 -13.33
CA LEU A 314 13.63 -8.47 -12.92
C LEU A 314 12.82 -7.51 -13.79
N ARG A 315 12.78 -7.74 -15.10
CA ARG A 315 12.02 -6.91 -16.04
C ARG A 315 10.52 -6.94 -15.73
N ASN A 316 9.95 -8.12 -15.51
CA ASN A 316 8.54 -8.24 -15.16
C ASN A 316 8.20 -7.51 -13.85
N MET A 317 9.04 -7.68 -12.82
CA MET A 317 8.89 -6.94 -11.57
C MET A 317 8.98 -5.42 -11.79
N ALA A 318 9.97 -4.95 -12.54
CA ALA A 318 10.19 -3.53 -12.80
C ALA A 318 9.01 -2.88 -13.53
N THR A 319 8.42 -3.58 -14.50
CA THR A 319 7.32 -3.07 -15.33
C THR A 319 5.96 -3.12 -14.62
N HIS A 320 5.64 -4.21 -13.91
CA HIS A 320 4.31 -4.42 -13.35
C HIS A 320 4.17 -3.97 -11.88
N CYS A 321 5.27 -3.87 -11.13
CA CYS A 321 5.21 -3.53 -9.72
C CYS A 321 4.91 -2.05 -9.49
N THR A 322 3.81 -1.77 -8.79
CA THR A 322 3.41 -0.40 -8.44
C THR A 322 3.99 0.10 -7.11
N ALA A 323 4.93 -0.63 -6.51
CA ALA A 323 5.54 -0.35 -5.21
C ALA A 323 4.51 -0.05 -4.09
N CYS A 324 3.40 -0.80 -4.06
CA CYS A 324 2.31 -0.63 -3.09
C CYS A 324 2.63 -1.14 -1.67
N GLN A 325 3.76 -1.82 -1.48
CA GLN A 325 4.28 -2.34 -0.20
C GLN A 325 3.48 -3.46 0.46
N LEU A 326 2.47 -4.02 -0.20
CA LEU A 326 1.69 -5.12 0.38
C LEU A 326 2.55 -6.36 0.65
N CYS A 327 3.28 -6.84 -0.37
CA CYS A 327 4.14 -8.02 -0.24
C CYS A 327 5.22 -7.84 0.83
N VAL A 328 5.81 -6.64 0.88
CA VAL A 328 6.77 -6.23 1.92
C VAL A 328 6.09 -6.31 3.28
N SER A 329 4.92 -5.70 3.47
CA SER A 329 4.18 -5.66 4.75
C SER A 329 3.83 -7.04 5.30
N VAL A 330 3.37 -7.96 4.44
CA VAL A 330 2.93 -9.31 4.83
C VAL A 330 4.04 -10.34 4.95
N CYS A 331 5.28 -10.01 4.55
CA CYS A 331 6.42 -10.91 4.64
C CYS A 331 6.73 -11.23 6.12
N PRO A 332 6.50 -12.47 6.60
CA PRO A 332 6.63 -12.80 8.01
C PRO A 332 8.08 -12.82 8.47
N ASN A 333 9.00 -13.25 7.61
CA ASN A 333 10.43 -13.36 7.91
C ASN A 333 11.21 -12.07 7.62
N GLY A 334 10.55 -10.96 7.26
CA GLY A 334 11.21 -9.68 7.03
C GLY A 334 12.24 -9.63 5.88
N VAL A 335 12.17 -10.60 4.95
CA VAL A 335 13.10 -10.76 3.83
C VAL A 335 12.95 -9.66 2.79
N LEU A 336 11.70 -9.31 2.48
CA LEU A 336 11.40 -8.31 1.46
C LEU A 336 11.57 -6.90 2.04
N ARG A 337 12.36 -6.08 1.35
CA ARG A 337 12.61 -4.68 1.66
C ARG A 337 12.36 -3.80 0.44
N PRO A 338 11.96 -2.53 0.64
CA PRO A 338 11.85 -1.60 -0.48
C PRO A 338 13.24 -1.15 -0.94
N SER A 339 13.52 -1.29 -2.23
CA SER A 339 14.77 -0.85 -2.84
C SER A 339 14.94 0.67 -2.75
N THR A 340 16.20 1.11 -2.60
CA THR A 340 16.60 2.52 -2.59
C THR A 340 17.23 2.97 -3.90
N LYS A 341 17.46 2.05 -4.85
CA LYS A 341 17.97 2.37 -6.18
C LYS A 341 16.94 3.21 -6.94
N LEU A 342 17.39 4.17 -7.75
CA LEU A 342 16.50 5.14 -8.41
C LEU A 342 15.54 4.47 -9.41
N GLU A 343 16.04 3.47 -10.14
CA GLU A 343 15.29 2.74 -11.17
C GLU A 343 14.19 1.84 -10.59
N THR A 344 14.46 1.21 -9.45
CA THR A 344 13.55 0.28 -8.76
C THR A 344 13.04 0.86 -7.44
N LEU A 345 13.01 2.18 -7.31
CA LEU A 345 12.73 2.86 -6.04
C LEU A 345 11.42 2.37 -5.41
N MET A 346 11.50 1.93 -4.16
CA MET A 346 10.43 1.30 -3.38
C MET A 346 9.92 -0.05 -3.92
N GLN A 347 10.43 -0.60 -5.01
CA GLN A 347 10.06 -1.96 -5.41
C GLN A 347 10.64 -2.99 -4.43
N PRO A 348 9.99 -4.15 -4.25
CA PRO A 348 10.45 -5.16 -3.30
C PRO A 348 11.70 -5.87 -3.84
N GLU A 349 12.75 -5.92 -3.03
CA GLU A 349 13.93 -6.77 -3.20
C GLU A 349 14.15 -7.62 -1.95
N ALA A 350 14.76 -8.80 -2.10
CA ALA A 350 15.07 -9.69 -0.98
C ALA A 350 16.45 -9.35 -0.38
N SER A 351 16.51 -9.38 0.95
CA SER A 351 17.71 -9.11 1.75
C SER A 351 17.74 -10.10 2.91
N TYR A 352 18.91 -10.68 3.20
CA TYR A 352 19.01 -11.87 4.05
C TYR A 352 19.68 -11.65 5.42
N GLU A 353 19.89 -10.41 5.84
CA GLU A 353 20.66 -10.11 7.06
C GLU A 353 19.86 -10.37 8.33
N ARG A 354 18.52 -10.35 8.24
CA ARG A 354 17.60 -10.52 9.40
C ARG A 354 16.62 -11.68 9.26
N GLY A 355 16.55 -12.31 8.09
CA GLY A 355 15.72 -13.49 7.86
C GLY A 355 15.96 -14.07 6.47
N HIS A 356 15.38 -15.22 6.18
CA HIS A 356 15.49 -15.87 4.87
C HIS A 356 14.12 -16.29 4.33
N CYS A 357 14.07 -16.55 3.03
CA CYS A 357 12.83 -16.88 2.33
C CYS A 357 12.47 -18.35 2.56
N ARG A 358 11.56 -18.61 3.49
CA ARG A 358 11.08 -19.97 3.78
C ARG A 358 10.34 -20.60 2.58
N PRO A 359 10.73 -21.79 2.06
CA PRO A 359 10.12 -22.39 0.86
C PRO A 359 8.61 -22.62 0.96
N GLU A 360 8.10 -22.90 2.16
CA GLU A 360 6.68 -23.16 2.42
C GLU A 360 5.78 -21.90 2.44
N CYS A 361 6.37 -20.70 2.44
CA CYS A 361 5.61 -19.45 2.60
C CYS A 361 5.28 -18.77 1.26
N THR A 362 4.00 -18.69 0.89
CA THR A 362 3.52 -18.07 -0.38
C THR A 362 2.87 -16.70 -0.23
N LYS A 363 2.84 -16.13 0.99
CA LYS A 363 2.07 -14.91 1.33
C LYS A 363 2.29 -13.72 0.41
N CYS A 364 3.51 -13.49 -0.07
CA CYS A 364 3.81 -12.37 -0.98
C CYS A 364 3.07 -12.48 -2.33
N SER A 365 2.87 -13.70 -2.83
CA SER A 365 2.17 -13.98 -4.09
C SER A 365 0.66 -13.83 -3.97
N GLU A 366 0.11 -14.03 -2.77
CA GLU A 366 -1.33 -13.96 -2.52
C GLU A 366 -1.86 -12.53 -2.50
N VAL A 367 -0.99 -11.56 -2.17
CA VAL A 367 -1.38 -10.16 -1.97
C VAL A 367 -1.04 -9.24 -3.14
N CYS A 368 -0.26 -9.70 -4.12
CA CYS A 368 0.16 -8.86 -5.24
C CYS A 368 -1.04 -8.54 -6.15
N PRO A 369 -1.41 -7.25 -6.32
CA PRO A 369 -2.62 -6.91 -7.05
C PRO A 369 -2.39 -6.63 -8.54
N ALA A 370 -1.15 -6.36 -8.93
CA ALA A 370 -0.76 -6.04 -10.29
C ALA A 370 -0.15 -7.25 -11.02
N ASP A 371 -0.22 -8.43 -10.39
CA ASP A 371 0.37 -9.70 -10.85
C ASP A 371 1.88 -9.60 -11.22
N ALA A 372 2.57 -8.59 -10.68
CA ALA A 372 4.04 -8.51 -10.69
C ALA A 372 4.70 -9.65 -9.91
N ILE A 373 3.94 -10.31 -9.03
CA ILE A 373 4.26 -11.58 -8.38
C ILE A 373 3.05 -12.46 -8.65
N LEU A 374 3.23 -13.48 -9.49
CA LEU A 374 2.18 -14.44 -9.79
C LEU A 374 1.85 -15.27 -8.57
N LYS A 375 0.57 -15.62 -8.41
CA LYS A 375 0.12 -16.55 -7.38
C LYS A 375 0.75 -17.91 -7.63
N ILE A 376 1.49 -18.42 -6.65
CA ILE A 376 2.22 -19.70 -6.71
C ILE A 376 1.88 -20.55 -5.50
N THR A 377 1.99 -21.87 -5.64
CA THR A 377 1.90 -22.83 -4.53
C THR A 377 3.25 -22.99 -3.83
N ALA A 378 3.26 -23.63 -2.66
CA ALA A 378 4.51 -23.96 -1.96
C ALA A 378 5.38 -24.93 -2.78
N ALA A 379 4.75 -25.83 -3.54
CA ALA A 379 5.45 -26.74 -4.45
C ALA A 379 6.13 -25.95 -5.59
N ASP A 380 5.39 -25.07 -6.27
CA ASP A 380 5.95 -24.20 -7.31
C ASP A 380 7.11 -23.37 -6.76
N LYS A 381 6.93 -22.78 -5.57
CA LYS A 381 7.97 -21.96 -4.94
C LYS A 381 9.26 -22.75 -4.66
N SER A 382 9.14 -24.02 -4.33
CA SER A 382 10.28 -24.90 -4.07
C SER A 382 10.99 -25.35 -5.35
N ALA A 383 10.33 -25.21 -6.51
CA ALA A 383 10.90 -25.44 -7.83
C ALA A 383 11.43 -24.15 -8.50
N ILE A 384 11.14 -22.96 -7.97
CA ILE A 384 11.56 -21.69 -8.56
C ILE A 384 12.94 -21.28 -8.03
N GLN A 385 13.92 -21.19 -8.92
CA GLN A 385 15.21 -20.57 -8.63
C GLN A 385 15.13 -19.07 -8.86
N ILE A 386 15.29 -18.28 -7.79
CA ILE A 386 15.36 -16.80 -7.85
C ILE A 386 16.81 -16.28 -7.86
N GLY A 387 17.77 -17.18 -7.63
CA GLY A 387 19.18 -16.88 -7.46
C GLY A 387 19.95 -18.13 -7.06
N HIS A 388 21.25 -17.98 -6.85
CA HIS A 388 22.14 -19.06 -6.44
C HIS A 388 23.10 -18.59 -5.36
N ALA A 389 23.59 -19.52 -4.53
CA ALA A 389 24.53 -19.18 -3.47
C ALA A 389 25.97 -19.12 -4.02
N VAL A 390 26.70 -18.09 -3.64
CA VAL A 390 28.10 -17.83 -3.96
C VAL A 390 28.90 -17.87 -2.66
N TRP A 391 29.92 -18.71 -2.61
CA TRP A 391 30.82 -18.83 -1.48
C TRP A 391 32.06 -17.95 -1.65
N VAL A 392 32.51 -17.35 -0.55
CA VAL A 392 33.65 -16.43 -0.46
C VAL A 392 34.66 -17.04 0.50
N LYS A 393 35.82 -17.43 -0.03
CA LYS A 393 36.86 -18.17 0.69
C LYS A 393 37.38 -17.39 1.90
N GLU A 394 37.60 -16.10 1.71
CA GLU A 394 38.25 -15.19 2.66
C GLU A 394 37.42 -14.95 3.93
N ASN A 395 36.13 -15.22 3.88
CA ASN A 395 35.19 -15.00 4.98
C ASN A 395 34.83 -16.32 5.70
N CYS A 396 35.30 -17.46 5.20
CA CYS A 396 34.87 -18.78 5.65
C CYS A 396 35.54 -19.17 6.97
N ILE A 397 34.76 -19.26 8.07
CA ILE A 397 35.25 -19.57 9.42
C ILE A 397 36.18 -20.81 9.49
N PRO A 398 35.89 -21.94 8.81
CA PRO A 398 36.83 -23.07 8.76
C PRO A 398 38.22 -22.72 8.27
N LEU A 399 38.35 -21.73 7.38
CA LEU A 399 39.63 -21.30 6.84
C LEU A 399 40.24 -20.13 7.61
N THR A 400 39.41 -19.23 8.16
CA THR A 400 39.92 -18.04 8.89
C THR A 400 40.28 -18.36 10.33
N ASP A 401 39.47 -19.19 10.99
CA ASP A 401 39.54 -19.43 12.44
C ASP A 401 39.99 -20.86 12.76
N GLY A 402 40.10 -21.74 11.75
CA GLY A 402 40.54 -23.13 11.90
C GLY A 402 39.56 -24.03 12.66
N VAL A 403 38.26 -23.68 12.68
CA VAL A 403 37.21 -24.45 13.40
C VAL A 403 36.18 -25.06 12.46
N ASP A 404 35.62 -26.21 12.84
CA ASP A 404 34.60 -26.87 12.05
C ASP A 404 33.29 -26.09 11.98
N CYS A 405 32.83 -25.78 10.76
CA CYS A 405 31.55 -25.12 10.53
C CYS A 405 30.86 -25.65 9.27
N GLY A 406 29.68 -26.26 9.45
CA GLY A 406 28.83 -26.76 8.36
C GLY A 406 27.46 -26.08 8.29
N ASN A 407 27.32 -24.88 8.85
CA ASN A 407 25.99 -24.30 9.12
C ASN A 407 25.17 -24.04 7.85
N CYS A 408 25.84 -23.63 6.77
CA CYS A 408 25.20 -23.41 5.47
C CYS A 408 24.61 -24.71 4.89
N ALA A 409 25.33 -25.83 5.01
CA ALA A 409 24.87 -27.13 4.55
C ALA A 409 23.72 -27.67 5.41
N ARG A 410 23.87 -27.65 6.75
CA ARG A 410 22.85 -28.18 7.68
C ARG A 410 21.49 -27.50 7.55
N HIS A 411 21.47 -26.21 7.24
CA HIS A 411 20.24 -25.43 7.11
C HIS A 411 19.82 -25.17 5.66
N CYS A 412 20.40 -25.86 4.68
CA CYS A 412 20.00 -25.72 3.29
C CYS A 412 18.72 -26.54 3.03
N PRO A 413 17.53 -25.91 2.86
CA PRO A 413 16.29 -26.67 2.65
C PRO A 413 16.27 -27.41 1.30
N ALA A 414 17.05 -26.93 0.33
CA ALA A 414 17.14 -27.53 -1.00
C ALA A 414 18.18 -28.67 -1.09
N GLY A 415 18.97 -28.90 -0.03
CA GLY A 415 20.08 -29.85 -0.06
C GLY A 415 21.15 -29.51 -1.11
N ALA A 416 21.33 -28.22 -1.41
CA ALA A 416 22.18 -27.73 -2.48
C ALA A 416 23.64 -27.50 -2.07
N ILE A 417 24.00 -27.73 -0.81
CA ILE A 417 25.34 -27.43 -0.27
C ILE A 417 25.90 -28.69 0.37
N GLN A 418 27.11 -29.09 -0.04
CA GLN A 418 27.85 -30.21 0.53
C GLN A 418 29.15 -29.71 1.14
N MET A 419 29.59 -30.33 2.24
CA MET A 419 30.86 -30.00 2.89
C MET A 419 31.93 -30.98 2.41
N VAL A 420 33.01 -30.48 1.82
CA VAL A 420 34.13 -31.27 1.30
C VAL A 420 35.46 -30.80 1.92
N PRO A 421 36.51 -31.63 1.97
CA PRO A 421 37.84 -31.19 2.38
C PRO A 421 38.32 -29.99 1.54
N SER A 422 38.95 -29.00 2.18
CA SER A 422 39.48 -27.82 1.45
C SER A 422 40.66 -28.15 0.56
N ASP A 423 41.44 -29.16 0.96
CA ASP A 423 42.54 -29.71 0.20
C ASP A 423 42.19 -31.17 -0.16
N PRO A 424 42.03 -31.50 -1.45
CA PRO A 424 41.70 -32.85 -1.89
C PRO A 424 42.73 -33.92 -1.49
N ASP A 425 43.99 -33.52 -1.28
CA ASP A 425 45.09 -34.43 -0.97
C ASP A 425 45.28 -34.64 0.54
N MET A 426 44.60 -33.83 1.38
CA MET A 426 44.63 -33.94 2.84
C MET A 426 43.22 -34.12 3.41
N GLU A 427 42.93 -35.35 3.86
CA GLU A 427 41.60 -35.71 4.41
C GLU A 427 41.24 -34.93 5.69
N ASP A 428 42.25 -34.58 6.50
CA ASP A 428 42.09 -33.79 7.73
C ASP A 428 42.00 -32.26 7.49
N SER A 429 41.99 -31.82 6.23
CA SER A 429 41.88 -30.39 5.92
C SER A 429 40.49 -29.85 6.30
N PRO A 430 40.39 -28.55 6.70
CA PRO A 430 39.10 -27.96 7.10
C PRO A 430 38.04 -28.13 6.03
N ARG A 431 36.82 -28.48 6.43
CA ARG A 431 35.74 -28.71 5.45
C ARG A 431 35.12 -27.40 4.99
N ILE A 432 34.98 -27.24 3.67
CA ILE A 432 34.42 -26.06 3.01
C ILE A 432 33.14 -26.40 2.24
N PRO A 433 32.24 -25.42 2.06
CA PRO A 433 31.00 -25.65 1.33
C PRO A 433 31.21 -25.60 -0.20
N VAL A 434 30.72 -26.62 -0.90
CA VAL A 434 30.53 -26.62 -2.35
C VAL A 434 29.04 -26.53 -2.65
N VAL A 435 28.69 -25.58 -3.53
CA VAL A 435 27.30 -25.27 -3.87
C VAL A 435 26.94 -25.91 -5.21
N ASN A 436 25.91 -26.76 -5.23
CA ASN A 436 25.24 -27.20 -6.44
C ASN A 436 24.23 -26.12 -6.87
N THR A 437 24.56 -25.38 -7.92
CA THR A 437 23.75 -24.27 -8.43
C THR A 437 22.46 -24.73 -9.12
N GLU A 438 22.39 -25.97 -9.58
CA GLU A 438 21.18 -26.55 -10.20
C GLU A 438 20.10 -26.88 -9.17
N ARG A 439 20.49 -27.17 -7.92
CA ARG A 439 19.53 -27.40 -6.82
C ARG A 439 19.24 -26.15 -6.00
N CYS A 440 20.11 -25.14 -6.06
CA CYS A 440 19.97 -23.95 -5.24
C CYS A 440 18.78 -23.09 -5.70
N ILE A 441 17.79 -22.89 -4.83
CA ILE A 441 16.62 -22.04 -5.14
C ILE A 441 16.82 -20.56 -4.78
N GLY A 442 17.97 -20.19 -4.20
CA GLY A 442 18.26 -18.80 -3.81
C GLY A 442 17.50 -18.30 -2.58
N CYS A 443 17.08 -19.19 -1.66
CA CYS A 443 16.26 -18.83 -0.50
C CYS A 443 16.96 -17.96 0.57
N GLY A 444 18.30 -17.91 0.56
CA GLY A 444 19.09 -17.11 1.50
C GLY A 444 19.27 -17.69 2.90
N ALA A 445 18.83 -18.93 3.16
CA ALA A 445 18.99 -19.55 4.49
C ALA A 445 20.47 -19.66 4.89
N CYS A 446 21.33 -20.08 3.96
CA CYS A 446 22.77 -20.18 4.17
C CYS A 446 23.42 -18.80 4.43
N GLU A 447 22.99 -17.75 3.72
CA GLU A 447 23.47 -16.38 3.94
C GLU A 447 23.02 -15.84 5.29
N ASN A 448 21.74 -16.00 5.62
CA ASN A 448 21.16 -15.52 6.87
C ASN A 448 21.76 -16.20 8.11
N LEU A 449 22.02 -17.50 8.04
CA LEU A 449 22.53 -18.30 9.16
C LEU A 449 24.06 -18.40 9.21
N CYS A 450 24.79 -17.84 8.24
CA CYS A 450 26.25 -17.82 8.27
C CYS A 450 26.75 -17.07 9.53
N PRO A 451 27.65 -17.65 10.35
CA PRO A 451 28.16 -16.96 11.53
C PRO A 451 29.21 -15.90 11.20
N ALA A 452 29.82 -15.95 10.01
CA ALA A 452 30.85 -14.99 9.59
C ALA A 452 30.34 -13.55 9.66
N ARG A 453 31.21 -12.64 10.11
CA ARG A 453 30.95 -11.20 10.28
C ARG A 453 32.19 -10.40 9.85
N PRO A 454 32.00 -9.16 9.35
CA PRO A 454 30.73 -8.48 9.10
C PRO A 454 30.02 -8.95 7.83
N PHE A 455 30.72 -9.61 6.92
CA PHE A 455 30.16 -10.22 5.72
C PHE A 455 30.00 -11.73 5.91
N SER A 456 28.96 -12.29 5.31
CA SER A 456 28.75 -13.74 5.31
C SER A 456 29.77 -14.40 4.36
N ALA A 457 30.24 -15.60 4.72
CA ALA A 457 31.07 -16.43 3.85
C ALA A 457 30.32 -16.98 2.64
N ILE A 458 28.99 -16.90 2.65
CA ILE A 458 28.13 -17.33 1.57
C ILE A 458 27.01 -16.32 1.43
N TYR A 459 26.74 -15.88 0.22
CA TYR A 459 25.64 -14.97 -0.10
C TYR A 459 24.86 -15.46 -1.31
N VAL A 460 23.68 -14.93 -1.55
CA VAL A 460 22.89 -15.25 -2.73
C VAL A 460 23.03 -14.14 -3.77
N GLU A 461 23.31 -14.55 -5.00
CA GLU A 461 23.31 -13.72 -6.19
C GLU A 461 22.00 -13.97 -6.97
N GLY A 462 21.31 -12.91 -7.37
CA GLY A 462 20.01 -12.99 -8.05
C GLY A 462 20.12 -13.52 -9.49
N HIS A 463 19.00 -14.00 -10.04
CA HIS A 463 18.88 -14.30 -11.47
C HIS A 463 18.05 -13.23 -12.17
N GLU A 464 18.46 -12.79 -13.37
CA GLU A 464 17.67 -11.85 -14.18
C GLU A 464 16.30 -12.44 -14.57
N ARG A 465 16.27 -13.74 -14.86
CA ARG A 465 15.06 -14.54 -15.08
C ARG A 465 15.07 -15.74 -14.16
N HIS A 466 13.96 -15.96 -13.48
CA HIS A 466 13.78 -17.14 -12.64
C HIS A 466 13.74 -18.39 -13.49
N ARG A 467 14.27 -19.48 -12.95
CA ARG A 467 14.27 -20.81 -13.58
C ARG A 467 13.38 -21.75 -12.78
N ILE A 468 12.91 -22.81 -13.42
CA ILE A 468 12.14 -23.89 -12.79
C ILE A 468 13.00 -25.15 -12.84
N ILE A 469 13.09 -25.86 -11.72
CA ILE A 469 13.84 -27.12 -11.56
C ILE A 469 12.93 -28.32 -11.35
#